data_AF-A0A1F8RV73-F1
#
_entry.id   AF-A0A1F8RV73-F1
#
_cell.length_a   1.000
_cell.length_b   1.000
_cell.length_c   1.000
_cell.angle_alpha   90.00
_cell.angle_beta   90.00
_cell.angle_gamma   90.00
#
_symmetry.space_group_name_H-M   'P 1'
#
loop_
_entity.id
_entity.type
_entity.pdbx_description
1 polymer ?
#
loop_
_entity_poly.entity_id
_entity_poly.type
_entity_poly.pdbx_seq_one_letter_code
_entity_poly.pdbx_strand_id
1 'polypeptide(L)'
;MFRADFYRTVLPDRVERACAARASRIPVVGFHLADGVTLDVCHIVHLADTWLAVATYRDSATCEEMDFAFMSYESVVRITLSLQDPKARRLGFNPAASRKSTDSFSAGDALVGHSLPGSNAGGEGKVD
;
A
#
# COMPACT_ATOMS: atom_id res chain seq x y z
N MET A 1 16.12 3.14 24.57
CA MET A 1 15.70 4.06 23.50
C MET A 1 16.38 3.64 22.20
N PHE A 2 15.66 3.57 21.08
CA PHE A 2 16.21 3.10 19.80
C PHE A 2 17.01 4.21 19.11
N ARG A 3 18.31 4.33 19.41
CA ARG A 3 19.21 5.31 18.77
C ARG A 3 19.98 4.69 17.59
N ALA A 4 20.75 5.50 16.86
CA ALA A 4 21.53 5.07 15.69
C ALA A 4 22.25 3.72 15.88
N ASP A 5 22.95 3.53 17.01
CA ASP A 5 23.70 2.30 17.27
C ASP A 5 22.82 1.05 17.34
N PHE A 6 21.59 1.16 17.86
CA PHE A 6 20.63 0.06 17.86
C PHE A 6 20.32 -0.40 16.43
N TYR A 7 20.10 0.55 15.52
CA TYR A 7 19.82 0.24 14.11
C TYR A 7 21.04 -0.23 13.33
N ARG A 8 22.26 0.17 13.74
CA ARG A 8 23.51 -0.27 13.11
C ARG A 8 23.98 -1.64 13.56
N THR A 9 23.64 -2.04 14.78
CA THR A 9 24.22 -3.24 15.42
C THR A 9 23.14 -4.22 15.86
N VAL A 10 22.35 -3.84 16.85
CA VAL A 10 21.41 -4.74 17.53
C VAL A 10 20.32 -5.26 16.60
N LEU A 11 19.70 -4.39 15.80
CA LEU A 11 18.61 -4.78 14.92
C LEU A 11 19.09 -5.71 13.78
N PRO A 12 20.13 -5.39 13.00
CA PRO A 12 20.69 -6.31 12.00
C PRO A 12 21.04 -7.67 12.60
N ASP A 13 21.79 -7.72 13.71
CA ASP A 13 22.15 -8.97 14.36
C ASP A 13 20.93 -9.81 14.76
N ARG A 14 19.84 -9.16 15.20
CA ARG A 14 18.59 -9.86 15.57
C ARG A 14 17.87 -10.39 14.35
N VAL A 15 17.80 -9.61 13.26
CA VAL A 15 17.21 -10.04 11.98
C VAL A 15 18.00 -11.23 11.43
N GLU A 16 19.32 -11.14 11.35
CA GLU A 16 20.19 -12.20 10.85
C GLU A 16 20.01 -13.51 11.62
N ARG A 17 20.05 -13.45 12.96
CA ARG A 17 19.82 -14.65 13.80
C ARG A 17 18.43 -15.25 13.61
N ALA A 18 17.40 -14.42 13.46
CA ALA A 18 16.04 -14.90 13.23
C ALA A 18 15.89 -15.57 11.86
N CYS A 19 16.49 -14.98 10.82
CA CYS A 19 16.53 -15.55 9.47
C CYS A 19 17.32 -16.86 9.43
N ALA A 20 18.48 -16.94 10.10
CA ALA A 20 19.29 -18.15 10.18
C ALA A 20 18.54 -19.30 10.87
N ALA A 21 17.74 -19.01 11.91
CA ALA A 21 16.96 -20.03 12.60
C ALA A 21 15.80 -20.61 11.76
N ARG A 22 15.29 -19.86 10.76
CA ARG A 22 14.16 -20.25 9.92
C ARG A 22 14.32 -19.72 8.50
N ALA A 23 15.27 -20.28 7.75
CA ALA A 23 15.68 -19.81 6.43
C ALA A 23 14.57 -19.74 5.36
N SER A 24 13.45 -20.46 5.54
CA SER A 24 12.31 -20.44 4.62
C SER A 24 11.29 -19.32 4.87
N ARG A 25 11.49 -18.50 5.91
CA ARG A 25 10.58 -17.41 6.30
C ARG A 25 11.20 -16.06 5.97
N ILE A 26 10.34 -15.08 5.68
CA ILE A 26 10.77 -13.70 5.39
C ILE A 26 10.60 -12.85 6.66
N PRO A 27 11.62 -12.11 7.08
CA PRO A 27 11.49 -11.17 8.19
C PRO A 27 10.56 -10.01 7.83
N VAL A 28 9.75 -9.59 8.79
CA VAL A 28 8.94 -8.37 8.75
C VAL A 28 9.39 -7.54 9.94
N VAL A 29 9.84 -6.31 9.68
CA VAL A 29 10.23 -5.38 10.74
C VAL A 29 9.16 -4.31 10.85
N GLY A 30 8.39 -4.34 11.93
CA GLY A 30 7.34 -3.36 12.21
C GLY A 30 7.85 -2.27 13.14
N PHE A 31 7.77 -1.00 12.73
CA PHE A 31 8.02 0.15 13.59
C PHE A 31 6.69 0.70 14.08
N HIS A 32 6.50 0.72 15.39
CA HIS A 32 5.32 1.25 16.05
C HIS A 32 5.66 2.66 16.50
N LEU A 33 4.89 3.63 16.04
CA LEU A 33 5.10 5.05 16.29
C LEU A 33 4.22 5.53 17.46
N ALA A 34 4.60 6.66 18.05
CA ALA A 34 3.89 7.26 19.19
C ALA A 34 2.45 7.69 18.86
N ASP A 35 2.14 7.94 17.58
CA ASP A 35 0.80 8.26 17.08
C ASP A 35 -0.08 7.01 16.85
N GLY A 36 0.45 5.82 17.12
CA GLY A 36 -0.23 4.53 16.90
C GLY A 36 -0.06 3.95 15.50
N VAL A 37 0.60 4.65 14.58
CA VAL A 37 0.89 4.11 13.24
C VAL A 37 1.91 2.99 13.33
N THR A 38 1.73 1.94 12.53
CA THR A 38 2.72 0.89 12.34
C THR A 38 3.24 0.92 10.91
N LEU A 39 4.56 0.98 10.76
CA LEU A 39 5.24 0.94 9.47
C LEU A 39 5.86 -0.43 9.24
N ASP A 40 5.53 -1.09 8.12
CA ASP A 40 6.25 -2.27 7.65
C ASP A 40 7.53 -1.80 6.92
N VAL A 41 8.66 -1.92 7.62
CA VAL A 41 9.96 -1.43 7.17
C VAL A 41 10.62 -2.46 6.28
N CYS A 42 10.92 -2.05 5.06
CA CYS A 42 11.70 -2.84 4.10
C CYS A 42 13.19 -2.76 4.44
N HIS A 43 13.74 -1.55 4.49
CA HIS A 43 15.14 -1.31 4.85
C HIS A 43 15.33 0.11 5.38
N ILE A 44 16.42 0.30 6.11
CA ILE A 44 16.87 1.60 6.57
C ILE A 44 17.70 2.23 5.45
N VAL A 45 17.27 3.42 5.01
CA VAL A 45 17.89 4.16 3.92
C VAL A 45 19.01 5.06 4.45
N HIS A 46 18.78 5.67 5.62
CA HIS A 46 19.74 6.58 6.23
C HIS A 46 19.62 6.63 7.75
N LEU A 47 20.76 6.84 8.43
CA LEU A 47 20.86 7.04 9.87
C LEU A 47 21.67 8.30 10.15
N ALA A 48 20.99 9.38 10.52
CA ALA A 48 21.61 10.62 10.97
C ALA A 48 21.73 10.66 12.51
N ASP A 49 22.22 11.75 13.06
CA ASP A 49 22.49 11.86 14.51
C ASP A 49 21.21 11.82 15.37
N THR A 50 20.11 12.38 14.86
CA THR A 50 18.84 12.53 15.60
C THR A 50 17.63 11.91 14.91
N TRP A 51 17.78 11.47 13.66
CA TRP A 51 16.69 10.98 12.82
C TRP A 51 17.16 9.85 11.91
N LEU A 52 16.19 9.14 11.33
CA LEU A 52 16.42 8.10 10.34
C LEU A 52 15.44 8.22 9.16
N ALA A 53 15.85 7.69 8.02
CA ALA A 53 14.97 7.44 6.88
C ALA A 53 14.81 5.94 6.68
N VAL A 54 13.57 5.50 6.45
CA VAL A 54 13.23 4.11 6.14
C VAL A 54 12.39 4.04 4.88
N ALA A 55 12.60 2.99 4.10
CA ALA A 55 11.68 2.59 3.05
C ALA A 55 10.61 1.69 3.66
N THR A 56 9.35 2.00 3.41
CA THR A 56 8.19 1.28 3.94
C THR A 56 7.30 0.81 2.80
N TYR A 57 6.69 -0.37 2.93
CA TYR A 57 5.69 -0.79 1.97
C TYR A 57 4.41 0.02 2.14
N ARG A 58 3.92 0.63 1.05
CA ARG A 58 2.61 1.30 1.03
C ARG A 58 1.49 0.29 1.23
N ASP A 59 1.61 -0.84 0.55
CA ASP A 59 0.76 -2.00 0.73
C ASP A 59 1.60 -3.21 1.15
N SER A 60 1.45 -3.59 2.42
CA SER A 60 2.12 -4.74 3.03
C SER A 60 1.77 -6.10 2.38
N ALA A 61 0.67 -6.18 1.63
CA ALA A 61 0.21 -7.41 0.99
C ALA A 61 0.82 -7.63 -0.40
N THR A 62 1.14 -6.56 -1.13
CA THR A 62 1.70 -6.64 -2.49
C THR A 62 3.20 -6.40 -2.50
N CYS A 63 3.71 -5.59 -1.58
CA CYS A 63 5.13 -5.21 -1.50
C CYS A 63 5.68 -4.54 -2.79
N GLU A 64 4.81 -4.05 -3.66
CA GLU A 64 5.21 -3.48 -4.97
C GLU A 64 5.55 -1.99 -4.86
N GLU A 65 4.80 -1.25 -4.04
CA GLU A 65 4.98 0.18 -3.86
C GLU A 65 5.65 0.50 -2.53
N MET A 66 6.65 1.37 -2.58
CA MET A 66 7.39 1.84 -1.41
C MET A 66 7.24 3.34 -1.24
N ASP A 67 7.10 3.76 0.01
CA ASP A 67 7.21 5.15 0.45
C ASP A 67 8.44 5.32 1.33
N PHE A 68 8.90 6.57 1.46
CA PHE A 68 9.99 6.92 2.38
C PHE A 68 9.42 7.65 3.58
N ALA A 69 9.74 7.16 4.78
CA ALA A 69 9.39 7.83 6.03
C ALA A 69 10.65 8.37 6.69
N PHE A 70 10.60 9.66 7.06
CA PHE A 70 11.67 10.38 7.77
C PHE A 70 11.16 10.68 9.17
N MET A 71 11.87 10.23 10.20
CA MET A 71 11.38 10.32 11.56
C MET A 71 12.51 10.44 12.58
N SER A 72 12.21 11.05 13.72
CA SER A 72 13.14 11.06 14.85
C SER A 72 13.29 9.65 15.43
N TYR A 73 14.41 9.39 16.09
CA TYR A 73 14.56 8.15 16.84
C TYR A 73 13.52 7.98 17.96
N GLU A 74 13.07 9.11 18.51
CA GLU A 74 12.17 9.14 19.66
C GLU A 74 10.71 8.83 19.29
N SER A 75 10.33 9.01 18.01
CA SER A 75 8.98 8.70 17.56
C SER A 75 8.70 7.20 17.50
N VAL A 76 9.74 6.36 17.43
CA VAL A 76 9.62 4.90 17.43
C VAL A 76 9.52 4.40 18.87
N VAL A 77 8.32 3.98 19.27
CA VAL A 77 8.04 3.51 20.63
C VAL A 77 8.27 2.01 20.80
N ARG A 78 8.13 1.24 19.72
CA ARG A 78 8.35 -0.21 19.72
C ARG A 78 8.79 -0.72 18.35
N ILE A 79 9.64 -1.73 18.35
CA ILE A 79 10.05 -2.44 17.14
C ILE A 79 9.68 -3.92 17.31
N THR A 80 9.01 -4.49 16.31
CA THR A 80 8.67 -5.91 16.26
C THR A 80 9.34 -6.58 15.09
N LEU A 81 9.90 -7.77 15.32
CA LEU A 81 10.39 -8.66 14.28
C LEU A 81 9.49 -9.89 14.24
N SER A 82 8.86 -10.13 13.10
CA SER A 82 8.09 -11.36 12.86
C SER A 82 8.62 -12.09 11.64
N LEU A 83 8.47 -13.41 11.63
CA LEU A 83 8.89 -14.27 10.52
C LEU A 83 7.62 -14.79 9.85
N GLN A 84 7.38 -14.35 8.62
CA GLN A 84 6.17 -14.70 7.88
C GLN A 84 6.42 -15.72 6.78
N ASP A 85 5.37 -16.45 6.42
CA ASP A 85 5.38 -17.28 5.23
C ASP A 85 5.52 -16.40 3.98
N PRO A 86 6.43 -16.72 3.03
CA PRO A 86 6.43 -16.07 1.72
C PRO A 86 5.05 -16.10 1.05
N LYS A 87 4.25 -17.16 1.28
CA LYS A 87 2.90 -17.30 0.72
C LYS A 87 1.83 -16.52 1.48
N ALA A 88 2.08 -16.13 2.73
CA ALA A 88 1.17 -15.26 3.48
C ALA A 88 1.22 -13.81 2.97
N ARG A 89 2.30 -13.44 2.28
CA ARG A 89 2.54 -12.13 1.66
C ARG A 89 2.17 -12.09 0.16
N ARG A 90 1.40 -13.07 -0.34
CA ARG A 90 0.91 -13.21 -1.73
C ARG A 90 -0.59 -13.55 -1.64
N LEU A 91 -1.60 -12.94 -2.26
CA LEU A 91 -1.72 -12.12 -3.46
C LEU A 91 -3.06 -11.35 -3.42
N GLY A 92 -3.02 -10.06 -3.72
CA GLY A 92 -4.19 -9.24 -4.04
C GLY A 92 -4.53 -9.19 -5.53
N PHE A 93 -4.24 -10.21 -6.34
CA PHE A 93 -4.77 -10.32 -7.71
C PHE A 93 -4.97 -11.79 -8.11
N ASN A 94 -6.23 -12.21 -8.19
CA ASN A 94 -6.62 -13.42 -8.91
C ASN A 94 -7.06 -13.02 -10.33
N PRO A 95 -6.24 -13.19 -11.38
CA PRO A 95 -6.64 -12.86 -12.75
C PRO A 95 -7.83 -13.71 -13.26
N ALA A 96 -8.22 -14.77 -12.56
CA ALA A 96 -9.41 -15.56 -12.88
C ALA A 96 -10.72 -14.95 -12.36
N ALA A 97 -10.68 -13.96 -11.45
CA ALA A 97 -11.89 -13.30 -10.93
C ALA A 97 -12.38 -12.13 -11.79
N SER A 98 -11.55 -11.62 -12.71
CA SER A 98 -11.90 -10.50 -13.61
C SER A 98 -12.64 -10.94 -14.89
N ARG A 99 -12.98 -12.23 -15.03
CA ARG A 99 -13.78 -12.76 -16.15
C ARG A 99 -15.18 -13.19 -15.70
N LYS A 100 -15.93 -12.28 -15.08
CA LYS A 100 -17.41 -12.34 -15.05
C LYS A 100 -17.98 -10.91 -15.07
N SER A 101 -17.81 -10.21 -16.18
CA SER A 101 -18.64 -9.05 -16.55
C SER A 101 -19.21 -9.28 -17.96
N THR A 102 -20.02 -10.33 -18.10
CA THR A 102 -20.77 -10.75 -19.29
C THR A 102 -21.64 -11.91 -18.76
N ASP A 103 -22.97 -11.90 -18.68
CA ASP A 103 -24.04 -11.16 -19.33
C ASP A 103 -25.28 -11.18 -18.41
N SER A 104 -26.10 -10.12 -18.46
CA SER A 104 -27.56 -10.26 -18.63
C SER A 104 -28.25 -8.88 -18.48
N PHE A 105 -28.24 -8.08 -19.54
CA PHE A 105 -29.35 -7.14 -19.78
C PHE A 105 -30.29 -7.82 -20.77
N SER A 106 -31.36 -8.41 -20.23
CA SER A 106 -32.48 -8.89 -21.04
C SER A 106 -33.20 -7.70 -21.64
N ALA A 107 -33.28 -7.66 -22.96
CA ALA A 107 -34.27 -6.90 -23.70
C ALA A 107 -35.66 -7.50 -23.42
N GLY A 108 -36.63 -6.67 -23.07
CA GLY A 108 -38.03 -7.09 -22.92
C GLY A 108 -38.91 -6.03 -22.24
N ASP A 109 -39.65 -5.31 -23.07
CA ASP A 109 -40.91 -4.59 -22.81
C ASP A 109 -40.99 -3.46 -21.76
N ALA A 110 -41.21 -2.23 -22.25
CA ALA A 110 -42.55 -1.63 -22.23
C ALA A 110 -42.61 -0.30 -23.02
N LEU A 111 -43.66 -0.20 -23.84
CA LEU A 111 -44.11 0.94 -24.64
C LEU A 111 -44.48 2.19 -23.82
N VAL A 112 -44.43 3.35 -24.49
CA VAL A 112 -45.40 4.49 -24.54
C VAL A 112 -44.56 5.72 -24.91
N GLY A 113 -44.53 6.18 -26.16
CA GLY A 113 -45.64 6.84 -26.82
C GLY A 113 -45.67 8.30 -26.42
N HIS A 114 -45.01 9.20 -27.16
CA HIS A 114 -45.41 10.60 -27.34
C HIS A 114 -44.63 11.23 -28.50
N SER A 115 -45.37 11.48 -29.58
CA SER A 115 -44.98 12.37 -30.68
C SER A 115 -44.69 13.77 -30.15
N LEU A 116 -43.61 14.39 -30.61
CA LEU A 116 -43.42 15.85 -30.52
C LEU A 116 -43.29 16.45 -31.93
N PRO A 117 -44.01 17.55 -32.21
CA PRO A 117 -44.01 18.21 -33.51
C PRO A 117 -42.77 19.10 -33.69
N GLY A 118 -42.40 19.31 -34.96
CA GLY A 118 -41.31 20.19 -35.36
C GLY A 118 -41.57 21.68 -35.11
N SER A 119 -40.48 22.43 -34.92
CA SER A 119 -40.32 23.89 -35.05
C SER A 119 -39.04 24.28 -34.30
N ASN A 120 -38.22 25.25 -34.68
CA ASN A 120 -38.05 26.02 -35.90
C ASN A 120 -36.66 26.67 -35.76
N ALA A 121 -36.09 27.15 -36.86
CA ALA A 121 -34.82 27.85 -36.92
C ALA A 121 -34.81 29.18 -36.13
N GLY A 122 -33.62 29.57 -35.66
CA GLY A 122 -33.29 30.89 -35.13
C GLY A 122 -32.14 30.78 -34.13
N GLY A 123 -31.03 31.51 -34.21
CA GLY A 123 -30.65 32.60 -35.10
C GLY A 123 -29.16 32.91 -34.90
N GLU A 124 -28.58 33.53 -35.92
CA GLU A 124 -27.25 34.12 -35.95
C GLU A 124 -27.05 35.20 -34.88
N GLY A 125 -25.83 35.29 -34.35
CA GLY A 125 -25.42 36.30 -33.36
C GLY A 125 -23.90 36.49 -33.29
N LYS A 126 -23.37 37.10 -34.37
CA LYS A 126 -22.13 37.89 -34.55
C LYS A 126 -21.49 38.42 -33.22
N VAL A 127 -20.26 38.07 -32.86
CA VAL A 127 -18.96 38.76 -33.12
C VAL A 127 -19.00 40.30 -33.00
N ASP A 128 -18.70 40.83 -31.81
CA ASP A 128 -17.57 41.74 -31.51
C ASP A 128 -17.50 42.02 -30.00
#